data_AF-A0A4Q3UTN5-F1
#
_entry.id   AF-A0A4Q3UTN5-F1
#
_cell.length_a   1.000
_cell.length_b   1.000
_cell.length_c   1.000
_cell.angle_alpha   90.00
_cell.angle_beta   90.00
_cell.angle_gamma   90.00
#
_symmetry.space_group_name_H-M   'P 1'
#
loop_
_entity.id
_entity.type
_entity.pdbx_description
1 polymer ?
#
loop_
_entity_poly.entity_id
_entity_poly.type
_entity_poly.pdbx_seq_one_letter_code
_entity_poly.pdbx_strand_id
1 'polypeptide(L)'
;MTTVNCAPDDGAAKPRAGAVALLLIALAMGGFAIGVTEFAAMSILPDFAEGLGVDEPTASHAISAYAAGVVVGAPILAAFGARLPR
;
A
#
# COMPACT_ATOMS: atom_id res chain seq x y z
N MET A 1 16.66 42.48 31.86
CA MET A 1 15.29 42.66 32.40
C MET A 1 14.70 43.84 31.64
N THR A 2 13.69 43.74 30.77
CA THR A 2 12.84 42.62 30.29
C THR A 2 12.06 43.14 29.07
N THR A 3 11.59 42.37 28.08
CA THR A 3 11.51 40.91 27.85
C THR A 3 12.10 40.52 26.48
N VAL A 4 12.08 39.23 26.13
CA VAL A 4 11.97 38.78 24.72
C VAL A 4 10.48 38.61 24.42
N ASN A 5 9.99 39.22 23.34
CA ASN A 5 8.61 39.00 22.88
C ASN A 5 8.54 37.67 22.14
N CYS A 6 8.01 36.63 22.78
CA CYS A 6 7.76 35.34 22.13
C CYS A 6 6.41 35.41 21.39
N ALA A 7 6.45 35.91 20.15
CA ALA A 7 5.31 35.78 19.25
C ALA A 7 5.20 34.32 18.78
N PRO A 8 4.02 33.68 18.83
CA PRO A 8 3.81 32.39 18.21
C PRO A 8 3.60 32.58 16.69
N ASP A 9 4.70 32.57 15.96
CA ASP A 9 4.71 32.50 14.50
C ASP A 9 4.30 31.09 14.05
N ASP A 10 3.00 30.75 14.00
CA ASP A 10 2.56 29.45 13.47
C ASP A 10 1.18 29.54 12.77
N GLY A 11 1.21 30.02 11.54
CA GLY A 11 0.09 29.97 10.60
C GLY A 11 -0.17 28.55 10.07
N ALA A 12 -0.40 27.58 10.97
CA ALA A 12 -0.65 26.18 10.63
C ALA A 12 -1.91 26.05 9.75
N ALA A 13 -1.70 25.95 8.43
CA ALA A 13 -2.76 25.89 7.44
C ALA A 13 -3.62 24.63 7.69
N LYS A 14 -4.87 24.83 8.11
CA LYS A 14 -5.80 23.71 8.36
C LYS A 14 -5.97 22.89 7.08
N PRO A 15 -5.82 21.56 7.13
CA PRO A 15 -6.03 20.70 5.97
C PRO A 15 -7.40 20.96 5.34
N ARG A 16 -7.43 21.27 4.05
CA ARG A 16 -8.69 21.45 3.32
C ARG A 16 -9.44 20.12 3.32
N ALA A 17 -10.70 20.11 3.76
CA ALA A 17 -11.47 18.87 3.90
C ALA A 17 -11.49 18.00 2.62
N GLY A 18 -11.56 18.64 1.44
CA GLY A 18 -11.44 17.95 0.15
C GLY A 18 -10.08 17.28 -0.10
N ALA A 19 -8.97 17.84 0.38
CA ALA A 19 -7.66 17.21 0.27
C ALA A 19 -7.54 15.96 1.15
N VAL A 20 -8.12 15.99 2.35
CA VAL A 20 -8.20 14.82 3.24
C VAL A 20 -9.07 13.72 2.60
N ALA A 21 -10.21 14.08 2.01
CA ALA A 21 -11.07 13.13 1.31
C ALA A 21 -10.34 12.46 0.12
N LEU A 22 -9.57 13.22 -0.67
CA LEU A 22 -8.78 12.67 -1.77
C LEU A 22 -7.68 11.71 -1.28
N LEU A 23 -6.99 12.02 -0.18
CA LEU A 23 -6.01 11.11 0.43
C LEU A 23 -6.65 9.80 0.90
N LEU A 24 -7.83 9.88 1.53
CA LEU A 24 -8.57 8.69 1.97
C LEU A 24 -9.05 7.84 0.78
N ILE A 25 -9.52 8.46 -0.31
CA ILE A 25 -9.89 7.75 -1.54
C ILE A 25 -8.68 7.07 -2.18
N ALA A 26 -7.52 7.75 -2.23
CA ALA A 26 -6.29 7.16 -2.77
C ALA A 26 -5.82 5.95 -1.95
N LEU A 27 -5.83 6.06 -0.61
CA LEU A 27 -5.49 4.94 0.28
C LEU A 27 -6.50 3.79 0.19
N ALA A 28 -7.80 4.10 0.17
CA ALA A 28 -8.86 3.10 0.04
C ALA A 28 -8.78 2.36 -1.30
N MET A 29 -8.51 3.07 -2.40
CA MET A 29 -8.36 2.47 -3.72
C MET A 29 -7.12 1.57 -3.81
N GLY A 30 -6.00 1.96 -3.18
CA GLY A 30 -4.82 1.10 -3.06
C GLY A 30 -5.09 -0.17 -2.24
N GLY A 31 -5.69 -0.03 -1.06
CA GLY A 31 -6.04 -1.18 -0.21
C GLY A 31 -7.09 -2.10 -0.84
N PHE A 32 -8.07 -1.54 -1.54
CA PHE A 32 -9.08 -2.29 -2.29
C PHE A 32 -8.46 -3.09 -3.44
N ALA A 33 -7.57 -2.47 -4.23
CA ALA A 33 -6.88 -3.15 -5.33
C ALA A 33 -6.07 -4.36 -4.83
N ILE A 34 -5.32 -4.19 -3.74
CA ILE A 34 -4.60 -5.30 -3.08
C ILE A 34 -5.58 -6.40 -2.65
N GLY A 35 -6.66 -6.05 -1.94
CA GLY A 35 -7.66 -7.02 -1.50
C GLY A 35 -8.28 -7.83 -2.65
N VAL A 36 -8.63 -7.17 -3.77
CA VAL A 36 -9.15 -7.85 -4.96
C VAL A 36 -8.11 -8.82 -5.54
N THR A 37 -6.83 -8.46 -5.59
CA THR A 37 -5.79 -9.37 -6.09
C THR A 37 -5.56 -10.59 -5.22
N GLU A 38 -5.62 -10.48 -3.88
CA GLU A 38 -5.53 -11.66 -2.99
C GLU A 38 -6.67 -12.65 -3.24
N PHE A 39 -7.92 -12.16 -3.26
CA PHE A 39 -9.08 -13.03 -3.45
C PHE A 39 -9.13 -13.63 -4.86
N ALA A 40 -8.74 -12.88 -5.89
CA ALA A 40 -8.66 -13.39 -7.26
C ALA A 40 -7.61 -14.51 -7.39
N ALA A 41 -6.43 -14.34 -6.78
CA ALA A 41 -5.36 -15.35 -6.81
C ALA A 41 -5.76 -16.66 -6.12
N MET A 42 -6.50 -16.59 -5.00
CA MET A 42 -7.01 -17.78 -4.32
C MET A 42 -8.20 -18.42 -5.07
N SER A 43 -9.03 -17.62 -5.73
CA SER A 43 -10.20 -18.10 -6.48
C SER A 43 -9.84 -18.95 -7.71
N ILE A 44 -8.73 -18.65 -8.37
CA ILE A 44 -8.29 -19.31 -9.62
C ILE A 44 -7.23 -20.40 -9.36
N LEU A 45 -6.90 -20.68 -8.09
CA LEU A 45 -5.90 -21.69 -7.73
C LEU A 45 -6.25 -23.12 -8.23
N PRO A 46 -7.53 -23.58 -8.19
CA PRO A 46 -7.89 -24.88 -8.77
C PRO A 46 -7.67 -24.92 -10.29
N ASP A 47 -8.04 -23.85 -11.00
CA ASP A 47 -7.85 -23.74 -12.45
C ASP A 47 -6.35 -23.74 -12.83
N PHE A 48 -5.49 -23.15 -11.99
CA PHE A 48 -4.03 -23.23 -12.16
C PHE A 48 -3.49 -24.64 -11.90
N ALA A 49 -4.01 -25.35 -10.90
CA ALA A 49 -3.61 -26.73 -10.61
C ALA A 49 -3.98 -27.67 -11.78
N GLU A 50 -5.23 -27.60 -12.25
CA GLU A 50 -5.72 -28.35 -13.41
C GLU A 50 -4.95 -27.99 -14.68
N GLY A 51 -4.81 -26.70 -15.00
CA GLY A 51 -4.15 -26.22 -16.21
C GLY A 51 -2.64 -26.52 -16.29
N LEU A 52 -1.98 -26.76 -15.15
CA LEU A 52 -0.57 -27.17 -15.08
C LEU A 52 -0.38 -28.68 -14.84
N GLY A 53 -1.45 -29.42 -14.57
CA GLY A 53 -1.40 -30.86 -14.26
C GLY A 53 -0.68 -31.17 -12.93
N VAL A 54 -0.75 -30.26 -11.96
CA VAL A 54 -0.12 -30.39 -10.63
C VAL A 54 -1.17 -30.37 -9.53
N ASP A 55 -0.82 -30.83 -8.32
CA ASP A 55 -1.67 -30.69 -7.15
C ASP A 55 -1.76 -29.23 -6.65
N GLU A 56 -2.86 -28.92 -5.95
CA GLU A 56 -3.13 -27.58 -5.41
C GLU A 56 -2.06 -27.09 -4.41
N PRO A 57 -1.48 -27.93 -3.52
CA PRO A 57 -0.32 -27.55 -2.71
C PRO A 57 0.86 -27.06 -3.56
N THR A 58 1.17 -27.73 -4.67
CA THR A 58 2.25 -27.33 -5.58
C THR A 58 1.91 -26.03 -6.31
N ALA A 59 0.67 -25.86 -6.76
CA ALA A 59 0.19 -24.60 -7.34
C ALA A 59 0.28 -23.42 -6.35
N SER A 60 0.09 -23.66 -5.05
CA SER A 60 0.15 -22.63 -4.01
C SER A 60 1.51 -21.93 -3.86
N HIS A 61 2.59 -22.53 -4.40
CA HIS A 61 3.90 -21.86 -4.49
C HIS A 61 3.85 -20.55 -5.28
N ALA A 62 2.92 -20.38 -6.23
CA ALA A 62 2.71 -19.11 -6.93
C ALA A 62 2.27 -17.99 -5.97
N ILE A 63 1.38 -18.29 -5.02
CA ILE A 63 0.93 -17.35 -3.98
C ILE A 63 2.11 -17.00 -3.05
N SER A 64 2.91 -18.00 -2.67
CA SER A 64 4.12 -17.79 -1.86
C SER A 64 5.15 -16.88 -2.57
N ALA A 65 5.35 -17.07 -3.87
CA ALA A 65 6.24 -16.23 -4.68
C ALA A 65 5.74 -14.79 -4.80
N TYR A 66 4.43 -14.60 -4.99
CA TYR A 66 3.80 -13.27 -4.96
C TYR A 66 3.98 -12.60 -3.59
N ALA A 67 3.73 -13.29 -2.48
CA ALA A 67 3.90 -12.76 -1.14
C ALA A 67 5.36 -12.34 -0.85
N ALA A 68 6.33 -13.13 -1.30
CA ALA A 68 7.75 -12.75 -1.25
C ALA A 68 8.03 -11.48 -2.08
N GLY A 69 7.40 -11.36 -3.26
CA GLY A 69 7.42 -10.16 -4.09
C GLY A 69 6.87 -8.91 -3.37
N VAL A 70 5.77 -9.04 -2.63
CA VAL A 70 5.20 -7.94 -1.82
C VAL A 70 6.15 -7.55 -0.67
N VAL A 71 6.69 -8.53 0.06
CA VAL A 71 7.62 -8.32 1.18
C VAL A 71 8.90 -7.59 0.74
N VAL A 72 9.40 -7.83 -0.47
CA VAL A 72 10.58 -7.14 -1.02
C VAL A 72 10.20 -5.82 -1.71
N GLY A 73 9.12 -5.81 -2.47
CA GLY A 73 8.69 -4.67 -3.27
C GLY A 73 8.19 -3.49 -2.43
N ALA A 74 7.42 -3.73 -1.36
CA ALA A 74 6.87 -2.64 -0.55
C ALA A 74 7.96 -1.81 0.18
N PRO A 75 8.98 -2.41 0.84
CA PRO A 75 10.11 -1.65 1.39
C PRO A 75 10.92 -0.89 0.33
N ILE A 76 11.12 -1.46 -0.86
CA ILE A 76 11.81 -0.80 -1.97
C ILE A 76 11.02 0.44 -2.41
N LEU A 77 9.72 0.29 -2.69
CA LEU A 77 8.85 1.39 -3.09
C LEU A 77 8.75 2.47 -2.01
N ALA A 78 8.68 2.08 -0.72
CA ALA A 78 8.70 3.01 0.40
C ALA A 78 10.02 3.78 0.50
N ALA A 79 11.17 3.11 0.33
CA ALA A 79 12.49 3.74 0.37
C ALA A 79 12.73 4.72 -0.79
N PHE A 80 12.20 4.43 -1.98
CA PHE A 80 12.21 5.38 -3.11
C PHE A 80 11.19 6.51 -2.89
N GLY A 81 9.98 6.21 -2.43
CA GLY A 81 8.95 7.20 -2.12
C GLY A 81 9.40 8.22 -1.08
N ALA A 82 10.12 7.79 -0.04
CA ALA A 82 10.69 8.66 0.99
C ALA A 82 11.75 9.66 0.48
N ARG A 83 12.24 9.51 -0.75
CA ARG A 83 13.20 10.43 -1.39
C ARG A 83 12.52 11.50 -2.26
N LEU A 84 11.22 11.39 -2.50
CA LEU A 84 10.47 12.41 -3.24
C LEU A 84 10.16 13.62 -2.32
N PRO A 85 10.25 14.86 -2.83
CA PRO A 85 9.80 16.03 -2.10
C PRO A 85 8.27 15.98 -1.88
N ARG A 86 7.84 16.40 -0.69
CA ARG A 86 6.48 16.31 -0.14
C ARG A 86 5.83 17.68 0.04
#